data_AF-A0A436WX26-F1
#
_entry.id   AF-A0A436WX26-F1
#
_cell.length_a   1.000
_cell.length_b   1.000
_cell.length_c   1.000
_cell.angle_alpha   90.00
_cell.angle_beta   90.00
_cell.angle_gamma   90.00
#
_symmetry.space_group_name_H-M   'P 1'
#
loop_
_entity.id
_entity.type
_entity.pdbx_description
1 polymer ?
#
loop_
_entity_poly.entity_id
_entity_poly.type
_entity_poly.pdbx_seq_one_letter_code
_entity_poly.pdbx_strand_id
1 'polypeptide(L)'
;LGIMAIPGVGPVVAAGWLAATAVGAVGGAVVGGAAGGAAGGIVGALTESGVPERDAHVYAEGVRRGGSLVTAKVDDRLTGEAERILRGERAANLDERRSAYEASGWTGFDATAEPYDDIEAERDRVRRTTPL
;
A
#
# COMPACT_ATOMS: atom_id res chain seq x y z
N LEU A 1 -28.27 11.35 6.56
CA LEU A 1 -27.30 12.39 6.19
C LEU A 1 -26.56 12.82 7.46
N GLY A 2 -25.51 12.08 7.82
CA GLY A 2 -24.65 12.40 8.96
C GLY A 2 -23.28 12.81 8.44
N ILE A 3 -22.87 14.03 8.71
CA ILE A 3 -21.53 14.54 8.39
C ILE A 3 -20.59 14.16 9.54
N MET A 4 -19.56 13.36 9.24
CA MET A 4 -18.42 13.18 10.14
C MET A 4 -17.30 14.08 9.61
N ALA A 5 -17.07 15.20 10.29
CA ALA A 5 -15.95 16.08 10.03
C ALA A 5 -14.69 15.46 10.66
N ILE A 6 -13.66 15.20 9.84
CA ILE A 6 -12.31 14.95 10.34
C ILE A 6 -11.67 16.34 10.52
N PRO A 7 -11.30 16.76 11.74
CA PRO A 7 -10.66 18.05 11.95
C PRO A 7 -9.36 18.11 11.14
N GLY A 8 -9.27 19.05 10.20
CA GLY A 8 -8.11 19.27 9.34
C GLY A 8 -8.24 18.77 7.90
N VAL A 9 -9.31 18.05 7.54
CA VAL A 9 -9.61 17.67 6.14
C VAL A 9 -10.95 18.28 5.77
N GLY A 10 -10.96 19.22 4.82
CA GLY A 10 -12.20 19.80 4.29
C GLY A 10 -13.12 18.74 3.68
N PRO A 11 -14.40 19.07 3.38
CA PRO A 11 -15.35 18.13 2.79
C PRO A 11 -14.76 17.52 1.50
N VAL A 12 -14.57 16.20 1.49
CA VAL A 12 -14.05 15.48 0.32
C VAL A 12 -15.21 15.19 -0.63
N VAL A 13 -15.26 15.92 -1.74
CA VAL A 13 -16.14 15.63 -2.87
C VAL A 13 -15.34 14.81 -3.88
N ALA A 14 -15.55 13.49 -3.89
CA ALA A 14 -15.00 12.61 -4.93
C ALA A 14 -15.86 12.72 -6.21
N ALA A 15 -15.69 13.81 -6.96
CA ALA A 15 -16.32 14.02 -8.27
C ALA A 15 -15.30 13.84 -9.41
N GLY A 16 -14.58 12.71 -9.41
CA GLY A 16 -13.59 12.37 -10.43
C GLY A 16 -13.72 10.91 -10.87
N TRP A 17 -13.13 10.54 -12.01
CA TRP A 17 -13.25 9.25 -12.72
C TRP A 17 -13.04 7.96 -11.89
N LEU A 18 -12.53 8.05 -10.66
CA LEU A 18 -12.46 6.96 -9.69
C LEU A 18 -13.77 6.75 -8.89
N ALA A 19 -14.75 7.64 -9.01
CA ALA A 19 -16.07 7.44 -8.41
C ALA A 19 -16.84 6.29 -9.09
N ALA A 20 -16.51 5.95 -10.34
CA ALA A 20 -17.12 4.83 -11.04
C ALA A 20 -16.73 3.46 -10.44
N THR A 21 -15.62 3.38 -9.68
CA THR A 21 -15.19 2.15 -9.00
C THR A 21 -15.65 2.09 -7.53
N ALA A 22 -16.18 3.19 -6.99
CA ALA A 22 -16.53 3.29 -5.57
C ALA A 22 -17.88 2.66 -5.19
N VAL A 23 -18.72 2.26 -6.16
CA VAL A 23 -19.99 1.57 -5.86
C VAL A 23 -19.78 0.11 -5.39
N GLY A 24 -18.54 -0.41 -5.45
CA GLY A 24 -18.19 -1.72 -4.89
C GLY A 24 -17.80 -1.75 -3.41
N ALA A 25 -17.83 -0.63 -2.69
CA ALA A 25 -17.21 -0.49 -1.36
C ALA A 25 -18.15 -0.81 -0.17
N VAL A 26 -18.79 -1.99 -0.16
CA VAL A 26 -19.20 -2.62 1.11
C VAL A 26 -18.22 -3.76 1.38
N GLY A 27 -17.05 -3.40 1.90
CA GLY A 27 -16.09 -4.35 2.46
C GLY A 27 -14.84 -4.61 1.62
N GLY A 28 -13.79 -3.84 1.88
CA GLY A 28 -12.41 -4.30 1.72
C GLY A 28 -11.75 -4.05 0.36
N ALA A 29 -10.55 -3.48 0.42
CA ALA A 29 -9.46 -3.66 -0.53
C ALA A 29 -9.80 -3.60 -2.03
N VAL A 30 -9.84 -2.40 -2.61
CA VAL A 30 -9.55 -2.26 -4.04
C VAL A 30 -8.03 -2.17 -4.21
N VAL A 31 -7.34 -3.26 -3.89
CA VAL A 31 -5.97 -3.49 -4.37
C VAL A 31 -6.12 -3.96 -5.82
N GLY A 32 -5.94 -3.03 -6.77
CA GLY A 32 -5.71 -3.31 -8.19
C GLY A 32 -6.67 -4.32 -8.84
N GLY A 33 -7.84 -3.88 -9.28
CA GLY A 33 -8.71 -4.78 -10.07
C GLY A 33 -10.13 -4.31 -10.29
N ALA A 34 -10.34 -3.10 -10.80
CA ALA A 34 -11.65 -2.71 -11.33
C ALA A 34 -11.52 -1.59 -12.35
N ALA A 35 -10.98 -1.91 -13.54
CA ALA A 35 -11.28 -1.32 -14.85
C ALA A 35 -10.05 -1.42 -15.79
N GLY A 36 -9.96 -2.54 -16.51
CA GLY A 36 -9.23 -2.63 -17.78
C GLY A 36 -7.70 -2.75 -17.72
N GLY A 37 -7.19 -3.94 -18.05
CA GLY A 37 -6.08 -4.01 -19.02
C GLY A 37 -4.71 -4.53 -18.59
N ALA A 38 -4.35 -4.60 -17.31
CA ALA A 38 -3.03 -5.12 -16.93
C ALA A 38 -3.09 -6.62 -16.60
N ALA A 39 -2.53 -7.46 -17.46
CA ALA A 39 -2.23 -8.85 -17.15
C ALA A 39 -1.17 -9.03 -16.03
N GLY A 40 -0.66 -7.94 -15.45
CA GLY A 40 0.25 -7.93 -14.32
C GLY A 40 -0.46 -7.43 -13.07
N GLY A 41 -0.40 -8.18 -11.97
CA GLY A 41 -0.95 -7.77 -10.68
C GLY A 41 -0.31 -6.49 -10.12
N ILE A 42 -0.39 -6.27 -8.81
CA ILE A 42 0.09 -5.02 -8.18
C ILE A 42 1.53 -4.62 -8.58
N VAL A 43 2.44 -5.59 -8.78
CA VAL A 43 3.81 -5.33 -9.27
C VAL A 43 3.80 -4.76 -10.69
N GLY A 44 3.04 -5.37 -11.59
CA GLY A 44 2.93 -4.92 -12.99
C GLY A 44 2.35 -3.51 -13.10
N ALA A 45 1.27 -3.24 -12.35
CA ALA A 45 0.66 -1.92 -12.31
C ALA A 45 1.62 -0.83 -11.80
N LEU A 46 2.44 -1.14 -10.78
CA LEU A 46 3.44 -0.20 -10.26
C LEU A 46 4.58 0.02 -11.25
N THR A 47 5.09 -1.05 -11.88
CA THR A 47 6.15 -0.94 -12.89
C THR A 47 5.68 -0.14 -14.10
N GLU A 48 4.45 -0.34 -14.57
CA GLU A 48 3.85 0.45 -15.66
C GLU A 48 3.70 1.94 -15.28
N SER A 49 3.50 2.24 -14.00
CA SER A 49 3.47 3.61 -13.48
C SER A 49 4.85 4.27 -13.31
N GLY A 50 5.94 3.55 -13.64
CA GLY A 50 7.31 4.04 -13.57
C GLY A 50 8.04 3.73 -12.26
N VAL A 51 7.45 2.92 -11.38
CA VAL A 51 8.15 2.41 -10.20
C VAL A 51 9.17 1.35 -10.65
N PRO A 52 10.44 1.41 -10.20
CA PRO A 52 11.38 0.35 -10.50
C PRO A 52 10.86 -1.02 -10.01
N GLU A 53 10.96 -2.07 -10.83
CA GLU A 53 10.38 -3.38 -10.51
C GLU A 53 10.84 -3.93 -9.15
N ARG A 54 12.12 -3.78 -8.84
CA ARG A 54 12.70 -4.13 -7.51
C ARG A 54 11.98 -3.45 -6.34
N ASP A 55 11.46 -2.24 -6.53
CA ASP A 55 10.79 -1.41 -5.53
C ASP A 55 9.29 -1.78 -5.51
N ALA A 56 8.72 -2.07 -6.67
CA ALA A 56 7.35 -2.57 -6.82
C ALA A 56 7.11 -3.86 -6.04
N HIS A 57 8.06 -4.80 -6.02
CA HIS A 57 7.97 -6.00 -5.18
C HIS A 57 7.90 -5.65 -3.68
N VAL A 58 8.65 -4.65 -3.21
CA VAL A 58 8.64 -4.25 -1.79
C VAL A 58 7.30 -3.61 -1.41
N TYR A 59 6.72 -2.78 -2.29
CA TYR A 59 5.39 -2.22 -2.07
C TYR A 59 4.30 -3.29 -2.06
N ALA A 60 4.36 -4.24 -3.00
CA ALA A 60 3.44 -5.36 -3.08
C ALA A 60 3.49 -6.25 -1.83
N GLU A 61 4.70 -6.57 -1.37
CA GLU A 61 4.95 -7.28 -0.13
C GLU A 61 4.38 -6.54 1.08
N GLY A 62 4.62 -5.23 1.14
CA GLY A 62 4.10 -4.37 2.20
C GLY A 62 2.58 -4.45 2.31
N VAL A 63 1.88 -4.46 1.18
CA VAL A 63 0.42 -4.63 1.15
C VAL A 63 0.00 -6.03 1.58
N ARG A 64 0.68 -7.09 1.12
CA ARG A 64 0.37 -8.48 1.53
C ARG A 64 0.52 -8.69 3.04
N ARG A 65 1.49 -8.02 3.66
CA ARG A 65 1.75 -8.04 5.12
C ARG A 65 0.89 -7.05 5.91
N GLY A 66 -0.26 -6.62 5.38
CA GLY A 66 -1.22 -5.75 6.06
C GLY A 66 -0.92 -4.24 6.00
N GLY A 67 0.12 -3.83 5.25
CA GLY A 67 0.43 -2.42 5.01
C GLY A 67 -0.54 -1.76 4.03
N SER A 68 -0.54 -0.43 4.02
CA SER A 68 -1.28 0.37 3.02
C SER A 68 -0.33 1.03 2.03
N LEU A 69 -0.76 1.09 0.78
CA LEU A 69 -0.07 1.80 -0.30
C LEU A 69 -0.96 2.95 -0.79
N VAL A 70 -0.39 4.15 -0.88
CA VAL A 70 -1.06 5.34 -1.38
C VAL A 70 -0.27 5.84 -2.59
N THR A 71 -0.96 5.99 -3.73
CA THR A 71 -0.43 6.59 -4.95
C THR A 71 -1.25 7.80 -5.31
N ALA A 72 -0.62 8.80 -5.95
CA ALA A 72 -1.29 10.01 -6.40
C ALA A 72 -0.80 10.36 -7.81
N LYS A 73 -1.76 10.59 -8.72
CA LYS A 73 -1.50 11.20 -10.02
C LYS A 73 -1.92 12.66 -9.93
N VAL A 74 -0.96 13.56 -10.10
CA VAL A 74 -1.17 14.99 -9.98
C VAL A 74 -0.63 15.70 -11.23
N ASP A 75 -1.11 16.91 -11.49
CA ASP A 75 -0.46 17.79 -12.46
C ASP A 75 1.00 18.04 -12.05
N ASP A 76 1.90 18.21 -13.04
CA ASP A 76 3.33 18.44 -12.80
C ASP A 76 3.62 19.62 -11.85
N ARG A 77 2.75 20.64 -11.89
CA ARG A 77 2.80 21.83 -11.02
C ARG A 77 2.59 21.50 -9.53
N LEU A 78 1.93 20.38 -9.22
CA LEU A 78 1.57 19.95 -7.88
C LEU A 78 2.47 18.81 -7.36
N THR A 79 3.36 18.27 -8.19
CA THR A 79 4.23 17.13 -7.83
C THR A 79 5.00 17.39 -6.54
N GLY A 80 5.65 18.56 -6.40
CA GLY A 80 6.41 18.87 -5.19
C GLY A 80 5.55 18.98 -3.92
N GLU A 81 4.30 19.45 -4.05
CA GLU A 81 3.36 19.49 -2.94
C GLU A 81 2.85 18.09 -2.56
N ALA A 82 2.51 17.27 -3.55
CA ALA A 82 2.11 15.89 -3.35
C ALA A 82 3.23 15.08 -2.68
N GLU A 83 4.47 15.23 -3.14
CA GLU A 83 5.64 14.60 -2.52
C GLU A 83 5.81 15.04 -1.07
N ARG A 84 5.71 16.34 -0.77
CA ARG A 84 5.81 16.86 0.60
C ARG A 84 4.75 16.26 1.52
N ILE A 85 3.51 16.11 1.05
CA ILE A 85 2.41 15.53 1.82
C ILE A 85 2.65 14.03 2.03
N LEU A 86 3.04 13.30 0.99
CA LEU A 86 3.24 11.85 1.04
C LEU A 86 4.50 11.44 1.80
N ARG A 87 5.54 12.30 1.83
CA ARG A 87 6.79 12.09 2.59
C ARG A 87 6.72 12.53 4.05
N GLY A 88 5.52 12.69 4.62
CA GLY A 88 5.34 12.99 6.05
C GLY A 88 5.89 11.89 6.97
N GLU A 89 5.80 12.09 8.28
CA GLU A 89 6.44 11.23 9.31
C GLU A 89 6.04 9.74 9.28
N ARG A 90 4.95 9.39 8.59
CA ARG A 90 4.46 8.00 8.47
C ARG A 90 4.86 7.33 7.15
N ALA A 91 5.61 8.02 6.29
CA ALA A 91 6.14 7.43 5.07
C ALA A 91 7.14 6.33 5.45
N ALA A 92 6.90 5.11 4.97
CA ALA A 92 7.83 4.03 5.24
C ALA A 92 9.12 4.22 4.42
N ASN A 93 10.26 4.00 5.07
CA ASN A 93 11.54 3.90 4.39
C ASN A 93 11.60 2.58 3.61
N LEU A 94 11.78 2.67 2.30
CA LEU A 94 11.75 1.51 1.41
C LEU A 94 12.96 0.59 1.60
N ASP A 95 14.14 1.16 1.82
CA ASP A 95 15.39 0.40 1.96
C ASP A 95 15.41 -0.38 3.28
N GLU A 96 14.92 0.24 4.36
CA GLU A 96 14.75 -0.43 5.66
C GLU A 96 13.72 -1.57 5.56
N ARG A 97 12.60 -1.34 4.86
CA ARG A 97 11.59 -2.38 4.62
C ARG A 97 12.14 -3.56 3.84
N ARG A 98 12.83 -3.28 2.73
CA ARG A 98 13.48 -4.33 1.93
C ARG A 98 14.43 -5.15 2.79
N SER A 99 15.33 -4.48 3.52
CA SER A 99 16.30 -5.15 4.39
C SER A 99 15.62 -6.03 5.44
N ALA A 100 14.52 -5.56 6.05
CA ALA A 100 13.76 -6.33 7.01
C ALA A 100 13.08 -7.57 6.39
N TYR A 101 12.56 -7.46 5.17
CA TYR A 101 11.99 -8.60 4.45
C TYR A 101 13.06 -9.61 4.07
N GLU A 102 14.17 -9.16 3.48
CA GLU A 102 15.29 -10.03 3.09
C GLU A 102 15.87 -10.78 4.30
N ALA A 103 15.95 -10.12 5.48
CA ALA A 103 16.36 -10.77 6.73
C ALA A 103 15.42 -11.91 7.17
N SER A 104 14.17 -11.90 6.71
CA SER A 104 13.19 -12.99 6.92
C SER A 104 13.22 -14.07 5.82
N GLY A 105 14.14 -13.99 4.87
CA GLY A 105 14.26 -14.93 3.74
C GLY A 105 13.38 -14.58 2.54
N TRP A 106 12.80 -13.38 2.51
CA TRP A 106 12.03 -12.90 1.36
C TRP A 106 12.95 -12.58 0.18
N THR A 107 12.56 -13.01 -1.02
CA THR A 107 13.30 -12.76 -2.28
C THR A 107 12.51 -11.95 -3.31
N GLY A 108 11.22 -11.74 -3.06
CA GLY A 108 10.32 -11.04 -3.98
C GLY A 108 8.85 -11.30 -3.64
N PHE A 109 7.98 -10.41 -4.09
CA PHE A 109 6.54 -10.58 -3.91
C PHE A 109 6.03 -11.82 -4.67
N ASP A 110 5.40 -12.73 -3.95
CA ASP A 110 4.62 -13.85 -4.48
C ASP A 110 3.13 -13.57 -4.24
N ALA A 111 2.34 -13.58 -5.33
CA ALA A 111 0.90 -13.35 -5.29
C ALA A 111 0.10 -14.59 -4.84
N THR A 112 0.74 -15.77 -4.85
CA THR A 112 0.14 -17.05 -4.50
C THR A 112 0.48 -17.49 -3.07
N ALA A 113 1.39 -16.78 -2.41
CA ALA A 113 1.73 -17.01 -1.01
C ALA A 113 0.48 -16.86 -0.13
N GLU A 114 0.42 -17.66 0.94
CA GLU A 114 -0.67 -17.61 1.91
C GLU A 114 -0.81 -16.18 2.47
N PRO A 115 -2.04 -15.75 2.82
CA PRO A 115 -2.25 -14.49 3.50
C PRO A 115 -1.30 -14.37 4.69
N TYR A 116 -0.64 -13.23 4.81
CA TYR A 116 0.30 -13.02 5.91
C TYR A 116 -0.49 -13.03 7.22
N ASP A 117 -0.32 -14.06 8.04
CA ASP A 117 -1.01 -14.21 9.30
C ASP A 117 -0.21 -13.48 10.39
N ASP A 118 -0.63 -12.26 10.71
CA ASP A 118 0.02 -11.37 11.70
C ASP A 118 0.21 -12.05 13.07
N ILE A 119 -0.61 -13.07 13.35
CA ILE A 119 -0.58 -13.83 14.60
C ILE A 119 0.72 -14.62 14.76
N GLU A 120 1.30 -15.17 13.69
CA GLU A 120 2.56 -15.95 13.81
C GLU A 120 3.77 -15.05 14.06
N ALA A 121 3.85 -13.90 13.37
CA ALA A 121 4.91 -12.94 13.55
C ALA A 121 4.90 -12.29 14.95
N GLU A 122 3.71 -12.01 15.50
CA GLU A 122 3.57 -11.51 16.87
C GLU A 122 3.87 -12.59 17.91
N ARG A 123 3.47 -13.85 17.67
CA ARG A 123 3.78 -14.98 18.56
C ARG A 123 5.29 -15.27 18.63
N ASP A 124 6.00 -15.19 17.51
CA ASP A 124 7.45 -15.38 17.47
C ASP A 124 8.21 -14.24 18.14
N ARG A 125 7.70 -13.00 18.04
CA ARG A 125 8.24 -11.85 18.76
C ARG A 125 8.03 -12.00 20.27
N VAL A 126 6.83 -12.35 20.73
CA VAL A 126 6.54 -12.57 22.15
C VAL A 126 7.39 -13.71 22.71
N ARG A 127 7.51 -14.83 21.99
CA ARG A 127 8.32 -15.98 22.42
C ARG A 127 9.81 -15.67 22.56
N ARG A 128 10.37 -14.78 21.73
CA ARG A 128 11.78 -14.34 21.87
C ARG A 128 12.01 -13.34 23.01
N THR A 129 10.98 -12.61 23.44
CA THR A 129 11.14 -11.48 24.37
C THR A 129 10.87 -11.87 25.83
N THR A 130 10.44 -13.11 26.09
CA THR A 130 10.30 -13.66 27.45
C THR A 130 11.35 -14.75 27.67
N PRO A 131 12.53 -14.42 28.25
CA PRO A 131 13.37 -15.46 28.83
C PRO A 131 12.64 -16.00 30.08
N LEU A 132 12.62 -17.32 30.25
CA LEU A 132 12.16 -17.98 31.48
C LEU A 132 13.04 -17.58 32.67
#